data_AF-A0A8T3LKX3-F1
#
_entry.id   AF-A0A8T3LKX3-F1
#
_cell.length_a   1.000
_cell.length_b   1.000
_cell.length_c   1.000
_cell.angle_alpha   90.00
_cell.angle_beta   90.00
_cell.angle_gamma   90.00
#
_symmetry.space_group_name_H-M   'P 1'
#
loop_
_entity.id
_entity.type
_entity.pdbx_description
1 polymer ?
#
loop_
_entity_poly.entity_id
_entity_poly.type
_entity_poly.pdbx_seq_one_letter_code
_entity_poly.pdbx_strand_id
1 'polypeptide(L)'
;MFNAGIVLFSRARGYLQARVLLDEDLLTAIDPDRDPSEVLRYLEAIPRVCAGDASAGPIAALPRPERFRWLTAKSSTMVQSSEVHGGITEDPAAELDHLFQRLVARG
;
A
#
# COMPACT_ATOMS: atom_id res chain seq x y z
N MET A 1 -13.58 -8.06 -3.82
CA MET A 1 -12.43 -7.29 -3.28
C MET A 1 -11.21 -8.18 -3.35
N PHE A 2 -10.05 -7.62 -3.68
CA PHE A 2 -8.78 -8.34 -3.75
C PHE A 2 -7.66 -7.44 -3.20
N ASN A 3 -6.52 -8.04 -2.87
CA ASN A 3 -5.37 -7.28 -2.38
C ASN A 3 -4.58 -6.73 -3.58
N ALA A 4 -4.28 -5.44 -3.56
CA ALA A 4 -3.47 -4.77 -4.59
C ALA A 4 -2.13 -4.22 -4.06
N GLY A 5 -1.77 -4.55 -2.82
CA GLY A 5 -0.52 -4.10 -2.22
C GLY A 5 -0.40 -4.37 -0.73
N ILE A 6 0.80 -4.13 -0.22
CA ILE A 6 1.16 -4.21 1.20
C ILE A 6 1.85 -2.90 1.59
N VAL A 7 1.46 -2.34 2.74
CA VAL A 7 2.18 -1.26 3.44
C VAL A 7 2.75 -1.85 4.72
N LEU A 8 4.07 -1.73 4.93
CA LEU A 8 4.73 -2.23 6.13
C LEU A 8 5.41 -1.09 6.86
N PHE A 9 5.10 -0.98 8.16
CA PHE A 9 5.68 -0.01 9.08
C PHE A 9 6.36 -0.72 10.26
N SER A 10 7.60 -0.34 10.56
CA SER A 10 8.28 -0.74 11.78
C SER A 10 8.95 0.46 12.42
N ARG A 11 8.40 0.91 13.56
CA ARG A 11 8.98 2.01 14.34
C ARG A 11 10.38 1.65 14.85
N ALA A 12 10.55 0.44 15.36
CA ALA A 12 11.81 -0.03 15.94
C ALA A 12 12.96 -0.08 14.92
N ARG A 13 12.63 -0.34 13.65
CA ARG A 13 13.61 -0.38 12.55
C ARG A 13 13.62 0.88 11.69
N GLY A 14 12.83 1.91 12.04
CA GLY A 14 12.70 3.12 11.24
C GLY A 14 12.26 2.84 9.80
N TYR A 15 11.35 1.90 9.60
CA TYR A 15 10.95 1.43 8.27
C TYR A 15 9.51 1.82 7.94
N LEU A 16 9.29 2.33 6.73
CA LEU A 16 7.98 2.53 6.13
C LEU A 16 8.13 2.39 4.62
N GLN A 17 7.60 1.32 4.05
CA GLN A 17 7.57 1.11 2.60
C GLN A 17 6.27 0.42 2.20
N ALA A 18 5.98 0.47 0.91
CA ALA A 18 4.86 -0.25 0.33
C ALA A 18 5.27 -0.89 -0.99
N ARG A 19 4.63 -2.00 -1.32
CA ARG A 19 4.63 -2.60 -2.65
C ARG A 19 3.20 -2.71 -3.13
N VAL A 20 2.97 -2.37 -4.38
CA VAL A 20 1.64 -2.41 -5.01
C VAL A 20 1.72 -3.15 -6.34
N LEU A 21 0.63 -3.80 -6.71
CA LEU A 21 0.42 -4.43 -8.00
C LEU A 21 -1.08 -4.43 -8.26
N LEU A 22 -1.47 -3.89 -9.41
CA LEU A 22 -2.82 -4.02 -9.89
C LEU A 22 -2.89 -5.23 -10.82
N ASP A 23 -3.74 -6.19 -10.47
CA ASP A 23 -4.18 -7.21 -11.41
C ASP A 23 -5.36 -6.63 -12.20
N GLU A 24 -5.09 -6.23 -13.44
CA GLU A 24 -6.08 -5.62 -14.32
C GLU A 24 -7.14 -6.63 -14.78
N ASP A 25 -6.75 -7.90 -14.99
CA ASP A 25 -7.68 -8.96 -15.39
C ASP A 25 -8.69 -9.22 -14.26
N LEU A 26 -8.21 -9.30 -13.02
CA LEU A 26 -9.06 -9.45 -11.84
C LEU A 26 -9.92 -8.21 -11.60
N LEU A 27 -9.40 -7.01 -11.84
CA LEU A 27 -10.18 -5.78 -11.76
C LEU A 27 -11.33 -5.79 -12.77
N THR A 28 -11.04 -6.09 -14.04
CA THR A 28 -12.04 -6.18 -15.11
C THR A 28 -13.07 -7.26 -14.83
N ALA A 29 -12.66 -8.40 -14.24
CA ALA A 29 -13.60 -9.46 -13.87
C ALA A 29 -14.59 -9.03 -12.75
N ILE A 30 -14.20 -8.09 -11.87
CA ILE A 30 -15.00 -7.64 -10.72
C ILE A 30 -15.82 -6.38 -11.05
N ASP A 31 -15.24 -5.41 -11.75
CA ASP A 31 -15.83 -4.12 -12.08
C ASP A 31 -15.42 -3.72 -13.51
N PRO A 32 -16.06 -4.29 -14.56
CA PRO A 32 -15.68 -4.10 -15.96
C PRO A 32 -15.71 -2.63 -16.44
N ASP A 33 -16.50 -1.79 -15.77
CA ASP A 33 -16.65 -0.37 -16.09
C ASP A 33 -15.58 0.49 -15.41
N ARG A 34 -14.72 -0.09 -14.56
CA ARG A 34 -13.63 0.62 -13.89
C ARG A 34 -12.43 0.78 -14.82
N ASP A 35 -11.97 2.01 -15.01
CA ASP A 35 -10.70 2.29 -15.68
C ASP A 35 -9.50 1.86 -14.79
N PRO A 36 -8.70 0.87 -15.22
CA PRO A 36 -7.53 0.41 -14.48
C PRO A 36 -6.48 1.51 -14.27
N SER A 37 -6.39 2.47 -15.19
CA SER A 37 -5.42 3.57 -15.14
C SER A 37 -5.67 4.50 -13.95
N GLU A 38 -6.95 4.72 -13.60
CA GLU A 38 -7.29 5.49 -12.41
C GLU A 38 -6.89 4.77 -11.14
N VAL A 39 -7.22 3.48 -11.05
CA VAL A 39 -6.89 2.64 -9.89
C VAL A 39 -5.37 2.55 -9.70
N LEU A 40 -4.63 2.33 -10.78
CA LEU A 40 -3.17 2.25 -10.75
C LEU A 40 -2.55 3.56 -10.25
N ARG A 41 -3.01 4.71 -10.76
CA ARG A 41 -2.53 6.03 -10.33
C ARG A 41 -2.76 6.28 -8.84
N TYR A 42 -3.89 5.83 -8.29
CA TYR A 42 -4.15 5.87 -6.84
C TYR A 42 -3.22 4.93 -6.08
N LEU A 43 -3.02 3.68 -6.53
CA LEU A 43 -2.13 2.71 -5.90
C LEU A 43 -0.67 3.19 -5.88
N GLU A 44 -0.18 3.75 -6.98
CA GLU A 44 1.20 4.25 -7.11
C GLU A 44 1.48 5.50 -6.26
N ALA A 45 0.46 6.19 -5.77
CA ALA A 45 0.66 7.25 -4.78
C ALA A 45 1.12 6.70 -3.43
N ILE A 46 0.72 5.47 -3.06
CA ILE A 46 1.00 4.88 -1.74
C ILE A 46 2.51 4.70 -1.50
N PRO A 47 3.29 4.04 -2.39
CA PRO A 47 4.75 3.94 -2.21
C PRO A 47 5.45 5.30 -2.14
N ARG A 48 4.97 6.31 -2.89
CA ARG A 48 5.53 7.66 -2.88
C ARG A 48 5.31 8.36 -1.53
N VAL A 49 4.11 8.23 -0.93
CA VAL A 49 3.84 8.70 0.43
C VAL A 49 4.75 7.99 1.44
N CYS A 50 4.93 6.67 1.33
CA CYS A 50 5.85 5.92 2.20
C CYS A 50 7.29 6.45 2.12
N ALA A 51 7.79 6.66 0.90
CA ALA A 51 9.11 7.19 0.60
C ALA A 51 9.31 8.64 1.08
N GLY A 52 8.22 9.36 1.35
CA GLY A 52 8.27 10.78 1.70
C GLY A 52 8.57 11.67 0.50
N ASP A 53 8.16 11.24 -0.70
CA ASP A 53 8.32 11.99 -1.93
C ASP A 53 7.46 13.27 -1.90
N ALA A 54 8.09 14.44 -2.05
CA ALA A 54 7.41 15.73 -2.04
C ALA A 54 6.34 15.86 -3.14
N SER A 55 6.46 15.09 -4.23
CA SER A 55 5.46 15.06 -5.31
C SER A 55 4.13 14.39 -4.89
N ALA A 56 4.14 13.59 -3.82
CA ALA A 56 2.94 12.95 -3.27
C ALA A 56 2.16 13.86 -2.31
N GLY A 57 2.50 15.15 -2.25
CA GLY A 57 1.77 16.16 -1.50
C GLY A 57 2.17 16.26 -0.02
N PRO A 58 1.47 17.08 0.77
CA PRO A 58 1.90 17.47 2.11
C PRO A 58 1.98 16.31 3.10
N ILE A 59 1.20 15.24 2.88
CA ILE A 59 1.24 14.03 3.71
C ILE A 59 2.62 13.37 3.66
N ALA A 60 3.30 13.39 2.51
CA ALA A 60 4.61 12.77 2.35
C ALA A 60 5.71 13.47 3.20
N ALA A 61 5.50 14.74 3.57
CA ALA A 61 6.42 15.49 4.44
C ALA A 61 6.24 15.18 5.94
N LEU A 62 5.16 14.48 6.32
CA LEU A 62 4.93 14.12 7.72
C LEU A 62 5.92 13.03 8.18
N PRO A 63 6.22 12.90 9.48
CA PRO A 63 7.00 11.78 9.98
C PRO A 63 6.31 10.42 9.72
N ARG A 64 7.12 9.35 9.65
CA ARG A 64 6.66 8.00 9.23
C ARG A 64 5.43 7.50 10.00
N PRO A 65 5.31 7.65 11.34
CA PRO A 65 4.12 7.21 12.07
C PRO A 65 2.84 7.93 11.63
N GLU A 66 2.89 9.25 11.38
CA GLU A 66 1.73 9.99 10.88
C GLU A 66 1.37 9.58 9.44
N ARG A 67 2.38 9.34 8.59
CA ARG A 67 2.15 8.82 7.22
C ARG A 67 1.48 7.47 7.25
N PHE A 68 1.97 6.55 8.07
CA PHE A 68 1.37 5.23 8.24
C PHE A 68 -0.08 5.34 8.74
N ARG A 69 -0.32 6.15 9.78
CA ARG A 69 -1.67 6.40 10.30
C ARG A 69 -2.62 6.93 9.21
N TRP A 70 -2.15 7.86 8.38
CA TRP A 70 -2.94 8.40 7.27
C TRP A 70 -3.23 7.34 6.21
N LEU A 71 -2.23 6.54 5.82
CA LEU A 71 -2.37 5.45 4.85
C LEU A 71 -3.35 4.36 5.30
N THR A 72 -3.46 4.12 6.61
CA THR A 72 -4.38 3.12 7.19
C THR A 72 -5.75 3.69 7.56
N ALA A 73 -5.99 4.99 7.34
CA ALA A 73 -7.28 5.60 7.59
C ALA A 73 -8.24 5.26 6.43
N LYS A 74 -9.42 4.73 6.76
CA LYS A 74 -10.50 4.48 5.78
C LYS A 74 -10.95 5.82 5.17
N SER A 75 -10.45 6.15 3.99
CA SER A 75 -10.59 7.49 3.40
C SER A 75 -10.89 7.50 1.90
N SER A 76 -10.61 6.43 1.17
CA SER A 76 -10.99 6.26 -0.23
C SER A 76 -12.32 5.49 -0.34
N THR A 77 -12.95 5.45 -1.51
CA THR A 77 -14.01 4.48 -1.86
C THR A 77 -13.53 3.44 -2.88
N MET A 78 -12.33 3.65 -3.44
CA MET A 78 -11.75 2.84 -4.52
C MET A 78 -10.68 1.87 -4.00
N VAL A 79 -9.74 2.37 -3.18
CA VAL A 79 -8.68 1.57 -2.56
C VAL A 79 -8.80 1.65 -1.05
N GLN A 80 -9.22 0.57 -0.41
CA GLN A 80 -9.37 0.51 1.04
C GLN A 80 -8.15 -0.14 1.69
N SER A 81 -7.67 0.48 2.76
CA SER A 81 -6.75 -0.19 3.68
C SER A 81 -7.50 -1.27 4.47
N SER A 82 -6.96 -2.49 4.50
CA SER A 82 -7.43 -3.53 5.43
C SER A 82 -7.17 -3.13 6.88
N GLU A 83 -7.65 -3.95 7.82
CA GLU A 83 -7.21 -3.84 9.21
C GLU A 83 -5.68 -3.94 9.32
N VAL A 84 -5.12 -3.25 10.30
CA VAL A 84 -3.69 -3.28 10.59
C VAL A 84 -3.39 -4.57 11.35
N HIS A 85 -2.50 -5.38 10.79
CA HIS A 85 -2.04 -6.62 11.40
C HIS A 85 -0.64 -6.40 12.01
N GLY A 86 -0.48 -6.74 13.27
CA GLY A 86 0.80 -6.66 13.98
C GLY A 86 1.68 -7.90 13.78
N GLY A 87 2.99 -7.72 13.91
CA GLY A 87 3.97 -8.80 13.81
C GLY A 87 5.35 -8.37 14.29
N ILE A 88 6.28 -9.33 14.36
CA ILE A 88 7.68 -9.10 14.72
C ILE A 88 8.53 -9.57 13.53
N THR A 89 9.49 -8.76 13.12
CA THR A 89 10.46 -9.11 12.09
C THR A 89 11.80 -8.47 12.39
N GLU A 90 12.87 -9.18 12.05
CA GLU A 90 14.22 -8.66 12.07
C GLU A 90 14.66 -8.07 10.73
N ASP A 91 13.87 -8.22 9.68
CA ASP A 91 14.11 -7.59 8.38
C ASP A 91 12.77 -7.16 7.78
N PRO A 92 12.37 -5.89 7.98
CA PRO A 92 11.10 -5.41 7.46
C PRO A 92 11.05 -5.33 5.94
N ALA A 93 12.20 -5.27 5.25
CA ALA A 93 12.24 -5.27 3.79
C ALA A 93 12.00 -6.67 3.24
N ALA A 94 12.69 -7.68 3.79
CA ALA A 94 12.44 -9.07 3.43
C ALA A 94 11.00 -9.51 3.76
N GLU A 95 10.46 -9.05 4.90
CA GLU A 95 9.08 -9.36 5.29
C GLU A 95 8.06 -8.67 4.37
N LEU A 96 8.31 -7.43 3.93
CA LEU A 96 7.46 -6.77 2.94
C LEU A 96 7.40 -7.57 1.64
N ASP A 97 8.56 -8.03 1.16
CA ASP A 97 8.66 -8.83 -0.06
C ASP A 97 7.91 -10.17 0.09
N HIS A 98 8.12 -10.86 1.21
CA HIS A 98 7.44 -12.11 1.52
C HIS A 98 5.92 -11.95 1.59
N LEU A 99 5.41 -10.95 2.32
CA LEU A 99 3.97 -10.69 2.43
C LEU A 99 3.37 -10.31 1.08
N PHE A 100 4.06 -9.49 0.30
CA PHE A 100 3.62 -9.10 -1.03
C PHE A 100 3.50 -10.31 -1.96
N GLN A 101 4.51 -11.19 -1.97
CA GLN A 101 4.46 -12.42 -2.77
C GLN A 101 3.34 -13.36 -2.32
N ARG A 102 3.05 -13.43 -1.03
CA ARG A 102 2.04 -14.35 -0.49
C ARG A 102 0.61 -13.85 -0.67
N LEU A 103 0.39 -12.55 -0.53
CA LEU A 103 -0.95 -11.96 -0.39
C LEU A 103 -1.41 -11.16 -1.61
N VAL A 104 -0.50 -10.82 -2.53
CA VAL A 104 -0.79 -9.99 -3.71
C VAL A 104 -0.39 -10.72 -4.99
N ALA A 105 0.89 -11.08 -5.15
CA ALA A 105 1.40 -11.66 -6.42
C ALA A 105 0.97 -13.12 -6.69
N ARG A 106 0.10 -13.69 -5.85
CA ARG A 106 -0.53 -15.02 -6.01
C ARG A 106 -2.02 -14.94 -6.35
N GLY A 107 -2.54 -13.73 -6.54
CA GLY A 107 -3.88 -13.46 -7.08
C GLY A 107 -3.93 -13.78 -8.56
#